data_AF-A0A952KCB8-F1
#
_entry.id   AF-A0A952KCB8-F1
#
_cell.length_a   1.000
_cell.length_b   1.000
_cell.length_c   1.000
_cell.angle_alpha   90.00
_cell.angle_beta   90.00
_cell.angle_gamma   90.00
#
_symmetry.space_group_name_H-M   'P 1'
#
loop_
_entity.id
_entity.type
_entity.pdbx_description
1 polymer ?
#
loop_
_entity_poly.entity_id
_entity_poly.type
_entity_poly.pdbx_seq_one_letter_code
_entity_poly.pdbx_strand_id
1 'polypeptide(L)' 'MKIVVTGAAGFIGSNLIKGLNARGIDDIIAVDDLTHGDKFRNLADLKIADYVDADDFYDLFAEGA' A
#
# COMPACT_ATOMS: atom_id res chain seq x y z
N MET A 1 -4.39 -1.28 -14.42
CA MET A 1 -5.30 -0.38 -13.69
C MET A 1 -4.65 -0.22 -12.34
N LYS A 2 -4.19 0.98 -12.03
CA LYS A 2 -3.40 1.24 -10.82
C LYS A 2 -4.35 1.48 -9.65
N ILE A 3 -4.16 0.76 -8.55
CA ILE A 3 -4.98 0.90 -7.32
C ILE A 3 -4.10 1.47 -6.21
N VAL A 4 -4.59 2.51 -5.54
CA VAL A 4 -3.97 3.04 -4.32
C VAL A 4 -4.70 2.48 -3.11
N VAL A 5 -3.94 1.97 -2.13
CA VAL A 5 -4.48 1.56 -0.83
C VAL A 5 -3.78 2.35 0.26
N THR A 6 -4.51 3.23 0.93
CA THR A 6 -4.03 3.98 2.11
C THR A 6 -4.28 3.18 3.38
N GLY A 7 -3.41 3.32 4.39
CA GLY A 7 -3.42 2.43 5.55
C GLY A 7 -3.10 0.98 5.15
N ALA A 8 -2.25 0.80 4.14
CA ALA A 8 -1.93 -0.47 3.51
C ALA A 8 -1.34 -1.51 4.47
N ALA A 9 -0.47 -1.10 5.38
CA ALA A 9 0.13 -1.94 6.39
C ALA A 9 -0.77 -2.13 7.62
N GLY A 10 -1.90 -1.40 7.70
CA GLY A 10 -2.94 -1.60 8.70
C GLY A 10 -3.69 -2.93 8.54
N PHE A 11 -4.51 -3.26 9.54
CA PHE A 11 -5.28 -4.51 9.57
C PHE A 11 -6.22 -4.68 8.36
N ILE A 12 -6.97 -3.63 8.02
CA ILE A 12 -7.94 -3.68 6.90
C ILE A 12 -7.23 -3.55 5.56
N GLY A 13 -6.28 -2.61 5.43
CA GLY A 13 -5.57 -2.35 4.18
C GLY A 13 -4.82 -3.58 3.68
N SER A 14 -4.10 -4.28 4.56
CA SER A 14 -3.35 -5.48 4.18
C SER A 14 -4.27 -6.62 3.71
N ASN A 15 -5.43 -6.81 4.35
CA ASN A 15 -6.41 -7.81 3.91
C ASN A 15 -7.10 -7.41 2.60
N LEU A 16 -7.30 -6.12 2.34
CA LEU A 16 -7.79 -5.64 1.05
C LEU A 16 -6.79 -5.96 -0.07
N ILE A 17 -5.50 -5.65 0.13
CA ILE A 17 -4.42 -5.97 -0.82
C ILE A 17 -4.33 -7.49 -1.03
N LYS A 18 -4.40 -8.28 0.04
CA LYS A 18 -4.43 -9.75 -0.05
C LYS A 18 -5.60 -10.25 -0.92
N GLY A 19 -6.79 -9.68 -0.74
CA GLY A 19 -7.97 -10.00 -1.54
C GLY A 19 -7.81 -9.60 -3.02
N LEU A 20 -7.14 -8.48 -3.30
CA LEU A 20 -6.80 -8.03 -4.65
C LEU A 20 -5.77 -8.96 -5.31
N ASN A 21 -4.69 -9.31 -4.60
CA ASN A 21 -3.68 -10.25 -5.07
C ASN A 21 -4.27 -11.62 -5.42
N ALA A 22 -5.21 -12.13 -4.61
CA ALA A 22 -5.92 -13.38 -4.88
C ALA A 22 -6.75 -13.34 -6.17
N ARG A 23 -7.09 -12.13 -6.66
CA ARG A 23 -7.78 -11.89 -7.95
C ARG A 23 -6.82 -11.58 -9.09
N GLY A 24 -5.51 -11.71 -8.87
CA GLY A 24 -4.49 -11.40 -9.87
C GLY A 24 -4.21 -9.91 -10.06
N ILE A 25 -4.57 -9.08 -9.09
CA ILE A 25 -4.30 -7.64 -9.12
C ILE A 25 -3.12 -7.33 -8.21
N ASP A 26 -2.03 -6.84 -8.79
CA ASP A 26 -0.76 -6.53 -8.11
C ASP A 26 -0.16 -5.16 -8.47
N ASP A 27 -0.72 -4.46 -9.47
CA ASP A 27 -0.45 -3.03 -9.77
C ASP A 27 -1.05 -2.12 -8.69
N ILE A 28 -0.50 -2.24 -7.48
CA ILE A 28 -0.99 -1.62 -6.24
C ILE A 28 0.10 -0.72 -5.65
N ILE A 29 -0.25 0.54 -5.38
CA ILE A 29 0.55 1.45 -4.55
C ILE A 29 0.07 1.36 -3.11
N ALA A 30 0.93 0.91 -2.21
CA ALA A 30 0.69 0.88 -0.78
C ALA A 30 1.09 2.23 -0.16
N VAL A 31 0.18 2.86 0.58
CA VAL A 31 0.46 4.10 1.32
C VAL A 31 0.24 3.84 2.81
N ASP A 32 1.26 4.04 3.65
CA ASP A 32 1.16 3.92 5.10
C ASP A 32 2.28 4.70 5.81
N ASP A 33 2.22 4.73 7.15
CA ASP A 33 3.32 5.12 8.03
C ASP A 33 3.94 3.85 8.63
N LEU A 34 5.14 3.50 8.14
CA LEU A 34 5.93 2.36 8.58
C LEU A 34 6.98 2.70 9.65
N THR A 35 6.95 3.89 10.24
CA THR A 35 7.89 4.29 11.30
C THR A 35 7.88 3.31 12.48
N HIS A 36 6.74 2.66 12.71
CA HIS A 36 6.59 1.54 13.64
C HIS A 36 6.82 0.20 12.92
N GLY A 37 8.04 -0.33 13.02
CA GLY A 37 8.55 -1.45 12.21
C GLY A 37 7.75 -2.76 12.21
N ASP A 38 6.88 -2.99 13.19
CA ASP A 38 6.04 -4.19 13.23
C ASP A 38 4.98 -4.22 12.11
N LYS A 39 4.52 -3.05 11.64
CA LYS A 39 3.47 -2.95 10.61
C LYS A 39 3.91 -3.51 9.25
N PHE A 40 5.20 -3.40 8.91
CA PHE A 40 5.73 -3.89 7.63
C PHE A 40 5.48 -5.39 7.42
N ARG A 41 5.36 -6.16 8.51
CA ARG A 41 5.08 -7.60 8.46
C ARG A 41 3.73 -7.91 7.79
N ASN A 42 2.77 -6.98 7.81
CA ASN A 42 1.49 -7.15 7.14
C ASN A 42 1.59 -7.02 5.61
N LEU A 43 2.65 -6.42 5.09
CA LEU A 43 2.91 -6.27 3.65
C LEU A 43 3.92 -7.28 3.10
N ALA A 44 4.72 -7.91 3.97
CA ALA A 44 5.86 -8.75 3.57
C ALA A 44 5.50 -9.89 2.58
N ASP A 45 4.31 -10.47 2.72
CA ASP A 45 3.84 -11.58 1.87
C ASP A 45 2.86 -11.11 0.76
N LEU A 46 2.68 -9.81 0.58
CA LEU A 46 1.76 -9.24 -0.40
C LEU A 46 2.48 -8.77 -1.66
N LYS A 47 1.75 -8.74 -2.79
CA LYS A 47 2.25 -8.21 -4.05
C LYS A 47 1.77 -6.77 -4.20
N ILE A 48 2.72 -5.84 -4.12
CA ILE A 48 2.54 -4.42 -4.37
C ILE A 48 3.54 -3.99 -5.44
N ALA A 49 3.15 -3.01 -6.26
CA ALA A 49 4.01 -2.43 -7.28
C ALA A 49 4.92 -1.35 -6.68
N ASP A 50 4.44 -0.64 -5.67
CA ASP A 50 5.20 0.42 -5.00
C ASP A 50 4.71 0.69 -3.57
N TYR A 51 5.54 1.38 -2.79
CA TYR A 51 5.22 1.93 -1.47
C TYR A 51 5.53 3.42 -1.42
N VAL A 52 4.61 4.20 -0.86
CA VAL A 52 4.78 5.64 -0.62
C VAL A 52 4.50 5.93 0.84
N ASP A 53 5.33 6.75 1.47
CA ASP A 53 5.07 7.19 2.83
C ASP A 53 3.81 8.07 2.89
N ALA A 54 3.04 7.93 3.97
CA ALA A 54 1.80 8.70 4.15
C ALA A 54 2.03 10.21 4.14
N ASP A 55 3.18 10.67 4.64
CA ASP A 55 3.52 12.10 4.68
C ASP A 55 3.88 12.65 3.29
N ASP A 56 4.39 11.81 2.38
CA ASP A 56 4.80 12.21 1.03
C ASP A 56 3.68 12.08 -0.02
N PHE A 57 2.70 11.19 0.22
CA PHE A 57 1.75 10.78 -0.80
C PHE A 57 0.91 11.91 -1.41
N TYR A 58 0.40 12.83 -0.57
CA TYR A 58 -0.50 13.87 -1.07
C TYR A 58 0.20 14.87 -1.99
N ASP A 59 1.44 15.24 -1.66
CA ASP A 59 2.24 16.16 -2.47
C ASP A 59 2.59 15.51 -3.80
N LEU A 60 3.07 14.26 -3.77
CA LEU A 60 3.35 13.48 -4.99
C LEU A 60 2.12 13.31 -5.88
N PHE A 61 0.95 13.03 -5.27
CA PHE A 61 -0.30 12.89 -6.00
C PHE A 61 -0.75 14.21 -6.63
N ALA A 62 -0.61 15.33 -5.92
CA ALA A 62 -0.96 16.66 -6.42
C ALA A 62 -0.06 17.10 -7.58
N GLU A 63 1.20 16.67 -7.60
CA GLU A 63 2.15 16.92 -8.68
C GLU A 63 1.93 16.03 -9.91
N GLY A 64 1.08 15.00 -9.81
CA GLY A 64 0.76 14.08 -10.90
C GLY A 64 1.85 13.03 -11.17
N ALA A 65 2.62 12.68 -10.13
CA ALA A 65 3.65 11.65 -10.17
C ALA A 65 3.09 10.23 -10.44
#